data_AF-A0A1V6BEV3-F1
#
_entry.id   AF-A0A1V6BEV3-F1
#
_cell.length_a   1.000
_cell.length_b   1.000
_cell.length_c   1.000
_cell.angle_alpha   90.00
_cell.angle_beta   90.00
_cell.angle_gamma   90.00
#
_symmetry.space_group_name_H-M   'P 1'
#
loop_
_entity.id
_entity.type
_entity.pdbx_description
1 polymer ?
#
loop_
_entity_poly.entity_id
_entity_poly.type
_entity_poly.pdbx_seq_one_letter_code
_entity_poly.pdbx_strand_id
1 'polypeptide(L)'
;MQTLFSKLFSQLGVEVKRVKPGKNYAKTLKPFNVEFTGVPGVGKTSLYKQCNIRDKWINTGDFFLTLKKEPKYISDDSVFYHELAAQKLNSVTHYDYAGADKLRVLSYFYKTLLSDYKVHTLNKEYIVVSDEGLLHNFGREIRQLMHNRNELHSDNFKNRAVIFCNSSAERVAKQILKREQETNRILPQHKNKSFDELVALQHTALREYADYMKMLAETGVKVLEINNTDAPDNNSKKIHTFLNSLKS
;
A
#
# COMPACT_ATOMS: atom_id res chain seq x y z
N MET A 1 5.95 32.03 4.77
CA MET A 1 6.87 31.94 3.61
C MET A 1 7.20 30.49 3.20
N GLN A 2 7.56 29.58 4.12
CA GLN A 2 7.89 28.17 3.80
C GLN A 2 6.76 27.37 3.10
N THR A 3 5.49 27.68 3.36
CA THR A 3 4.35 26.96 2.78
C THR A 3 4.13 27.24 1.29
N LEU A 4 4.42 28.47 0.81
CA LEU A 4 4.25 28.82 -0.60
C LEU A 4 5.34 28.17 -1.46
N PHE A 5 6.59 28.22 -1.00
CA PHE A 5 7.74 27.58 -1.66
C PHE A 5 7.57 26.07 -1.75
N SER A 6 7.18 25.40 -0.66
CA SER A 6 6.93 23.94 -0.69
C SER A 6 5.81 23.54 -1.66
N LYS A 7 4.75 24.37 -1.79
CA LYS A 7 3.66 24.15 -2.75
C LYS A 7 4.15 24.32 -4.19
N LEU A 8 4.90 25.38 -4.47
CA LEU A 8 5.44 25.67 -5.80
C LEU A 8 6.35 24.54 -6.30
N PHE A 9 7.28 24.08 -5.46
CA PHE A 9 8.17 22.97 -5.80
C PHE A 9 7.44 21.63 -5.92
N SER A 10 6.41 21.38 -5.08
CA SER A 10 5.58 20.17 -5.21
C SER A 10 4.82 20.11 -6.55
N GLN A 11 4.39 21.26 -7.09
CA GLN A 11 3.74 21.35 -8.41
C GLN A 11 4.74 21.11 -9.56
N LEU A 12 6.01 21.42 -9.35
CA LEU A 12 7.11 21.15 -10.29
C LEU A 12 7.74 19.76 -10.11
N GLY A 13 7.18 18.91 -9.25
CA GLY A 13 7.69 17.55 -9.00
C GLY A 13 8.94 17.50 -8.11
N VAL A 14 9.34 18.61 -7.49
CA VAL A 14 10.48 18.71 -6.57
C VAL A 14 9.96 18.60 -5.12
N GLU A 15 10.28 17.48 -4.46
CA GLU A 15 9.89 17.24 -3.08
C GLU A 15 10.98 17.74 -2.12
N VAL A 16 10.74 18.86 -1.43
CA VAL A 16 11.61 19.33 -0.34
C VAL A 16 11.32 18.50 0.91
N LYS A 17 12.13 17.48 1.17
CA LYS A 17 12.01 16.64 2.38
C LYS A 17 12.83 17.24 3.52
N ARG A 18 12.16 17.65 4.59
CA ARG A 18 12.82 18.02 5.85
C ARG A 18 13.33 16.74 6.51
N VAL A 19 14.65 16.56 6.53
CA VAL A 19 15.28 15.42 7.20
C VAL A 19 15.09 15.59 8.70
N LYS A 20 14.29 14.73 9.32
CA LYS A 20 14.18 14.64 10.78
C LYS A 20 15.38 13.86 11.31
N PRO A 21 15.88 14.16 12.53
CA PRO A 21 16.93 13.35 13.15
C PRO A 21 16.51 11.87 13.17
N GLY A 22 17.45 10.98 12.86
CA GLY A 22 17.19 9.55 12.72
C GLY A 22 16.62 8.98 14.02
N LYS A 23 15.45 8.33 13.93
CA LYS A 23 14.93 7.50 15.02
C LYS A 23 15.71 6.18 15.05
N ASN A 24 16.00 5.67 16.24
CA ASN A 24 16.55 4.33 16.41
C ASN A 24 15.44 3.30 16.21
N TYR A 25 15.34 2.76 14.99
CA TYR A 25 14.42 1.68 14.67
C TYR A 25 14.97 0.32 15.12
N ALA A 26 14.10 -0.56 15.61
CA ALA A 26 14.50 -1.90 16.01
C ALA A 26 14.93 -2.72 14.78
N LYS A 27 16.19 -3.16 14.78
CA LYS A 27 16.71 -4.13 13.79
C LYS A 27 16.18 -5.54 14.10
N THR A 28 16.12 -6.39 13.08
CA THR A 28 15.67 -7.78 13.12
C THR A 28 16.61 -8.65 12.27
N LEU A 29 16.81 -9.90 12.68
CA LEU A 29 17.53 -10.90 11.89
C LEU A 29 16.71 -11.39 10.68
N LYS A 30 15.39 -11.17 10.71
CA LYS A 30 14.45 -11.53 9.65
C LYS A 30 13.75 -10.26 9.15
N PRO A 31 14.23 -9.63 8.06
CA PRO A 31 13.58 -8.45 7.52
C PRO A 31 12.19 -8.81 7.00
N PHE A 32 11.23 -7.89 7.11
CA PHE A 32 9.89 -8.03 6.53
C PHE A 32 9.44 -6.74 5.84
N ASN A 33 8.69 -6.89 4.75
CA ASN A 33 7.89 -5.82 4.15
C ASN A 33 6.43 -6.01 4.56
N VAL A 34 5.86 -5.06 5.28
CA VAL A 34 4.50 -5.13 5.83
C VAL A 34 3.63 -4.03 5.23
N GLU A 35 2.54 -4.43 4.57
CA GLU A 35 1.65 -3.49 3.90
C GLU A 35 0.25 -3.49 4.53
N PHE A 36 -0.31 -2.32 4.79
CA PHE A 36 -1.73 -2.20 5.08
C PHE A 36 -2.51 -2.24 3.76
N THR A 37 -3.50 -3.12 3.66
CA THR A 37 -4.36 -3.25 2.48
C THR A 37 -5.83 -3.30 2.85
N GLY A 38 -6.70 -3.15 1.85
CA GLY A 38 -8.15 -3.10 2.01
C GLY A 38 -8.80 -2.06 1.10
N VAL A 39 -10.11 -2.16 0.96
CA VAL A 39 -10.90 -1.31 0.05
C VAL A 39 -10.79 0.18 0.39
N PRO A 40 -10.89 1.09 -0.59
CA PRO A 40 -10.87 2.53 -0.31
C PRO A 40 -11.98 2.94 0.67
N GLY A 41 -11.64 3.75 1.67
CA GLY A 41 -12.60 4.18 2.70
C GLY A 41 -12.70 3.27 3.93
N VAL A 42 -12.03 2.11 3.94
CA VAL A 42 -12.08 1.18 5.09
C VAL A 42 -11.44 1.73 6.37
N GLY A 43 -10.58 2.75 6.26
CA GLY A 43 -9.90 3.38 7.41
C GLY A 43 -8.43 3.00 7.62
N LYS A 44 -7.76 2.45 6.60
CA LYS A 44 -6.34 2.02 6.65
C LYS A 44 -5.42 3.09 7.22
N THR A 45 -5.41 4.27 6.60
CA THR A 45 -4.53 5.38 6.99
C THR A 45 -4.82 5.89 8.40
N SER A 46 -6.08 5.87 8.83
CA SER A 46 -6.46 6.23 10.21
C SER A 46 -5.90 5.23 11.20
N LEU A 47 -6.08 3.93 10.94
CA LEU A 47 -5.55 2.86 11.78
C LEU A 47 -4.02 2.87 11.83
N TYR A 48 -3.36 3.01 10.69
CA TYR A 48 -1.90 3.11 10.58
C TYR A 48 -1.34 4.24 11.47
N LYS A 49 -1.99 5.41 11.45
CA LYS A 49 -1.62 6.57 12.30
C LYS A 49 -1.88 6.29 13.78
N GLN A 50 -3.05 5.73 14.12
CA GLN A 50 -3.44 5.43 15.49
C GLN A 50 -2.53 4.40 16.15
N CYS A 51 -2.05 3.41 15.40
CA CYS A 51 -1.17 2.37 15.92
C CYS A 51 0.24 2.88 16.30
N ASN A 52 0.57 4.16 16.07
CA ASN A 52 1.90 4.74 16.31
C ASN A 52 3.03 3.89 15.73
N ILE A 53 2.82 3.33 14.52
CA ILE A 53 3.76 2.41 13.86
C ILE A 53 5.16 3.01 13.79
N ARG A 54 5.25 4.32 13.53
CA ARG A 54 6.51 5.07 13.38
C ARG A 54 7.33 5.23 14.67
N ASP A 55 6.84 4.77 15.81
CA ASP A 55 7.60 4.81 17.06
C ASP A 55 8.41 3.53 17.30
N LYS A 56 8.02 2.42 16.68
CA LYS A 56 8.69 1.12 16.86
C LYS A 56 9.22 0.51 15.56
N TRP A 57 8.57 0.80 14.43
CA TRP A 57 8.93 0.24 13.13
C TRP A 57 9.21 1.34 12.12
N ILE A 58 10.08 1.01 11.18
CA ILE A 58 10.50 1.94 10.14
C ILE A 58 9.42 1.99 9.07
N ASN A 59 9.05 3.18 8.62
CA ASN A 59 8.23 3.32 7.42
C ASN A 59 9.13 3.38 6.18
N THR A 60 8.55 3.20 4.99
CA THR A 60 9.30 3.18 3.73
C THR A 60 10.12 4.44 3.48
N GLY A 61 9.59 5.61 3.84
CA GLY A 61 10.30 6.89 3.68
C GLY A 61 11.54 6.98 4.57
N ASP A 62 11.40 6.62 5.84
CA ASP A 62 12.52 6.61 6.79
C ASP A 62 13.53 5.51 6.46
N PHE A 63 13.08 4.37 5.93
CA PHE A 63 13.95 3.30 5.44
C PHE A 63 14.87 3.81 4.33
N PHE A 64 14.34 4.57 3.36
CA PHE A 64 15.18 5.14 2.30
C PHE A 64 16.21 6.14 2.80
N LEU A 65 15.95 6.84 3.91
CA LEU A 65 16.95 7.70 4.55
C LEU A 65 18.11 6.91 5.18
N THR A 66 17.93 5.61 5.45
CA THR A 66 19.01 4.73 5.96
C THR A 66 19.91 4.19 4.85
N LEU A 67 19.49 4.30 3.58
CA LEU A 67 20.23 3.76 2.45
C LEU A 67 21.38 4.69 2.05
N LYS A 68 22.59 4.15 1.96
CA LYS A 68 23.76 4.90 1.45
C LYS A 68 23.70 5.13 -0.07
N LYS A 69 23.13 4.15 -0.79
CA LYS A 69 22.93 4.16 -2.23
C LYS A 69 21.59 3.49 -2.51
N GLU A 70 20.80 4.09 -3.39
CA GLU A 70 19.54 3.51 -3.84
C GLU A 70 19.50 3.44 -5.36
N PRO A 71 18.93 2.35 -5.92
CA PRO A 71 18.69 2.27 -7.35
C PRO A 71 17.68 3.33 -7.75
N LYS A 72 17.95 4.04 -8.84
CA LYS A 72 17.02 5.00 -9.43
C LYS A 72 15.95 4.32 -10.29
N TYR A 73 16.21 3.09 -10.70
CA TYR A 73 15.39 2.30 -11.61
C TYR A 73 15.32 0.84 -11.14
N ILE A 74 14.29 0.13 -11.55
CA ILE A 74 14.15 -1.31 -11.36
C ILE A 74 15.16 -2.00 -12.29
N SER A 75 15.88 -3.03 -11.82
CA SER A 75 16.85 -3.77 -12.63
C SER A 75 16.16 -4.42 -13.84
N ASP A 76 16.84 -4.47 -14.98
CA ASP A 76 16.32 -5.12 -16.20
C ASP A 76 16.07 -6.63 -15.99
N ASP A 77 16.80 -7.27 -15.09
CA ASP A 77 16.65 -8.70 -14.76
C ASP A 77 15.42 -8.97 -13.87
N SER A 78 14.75 -7.93 -13.40
CA SER A 78 13.63 -8.02 -12.46
C SER A 78 12.28 -8.30 -13.17
N VAL A 79 12.15 -9.48 -13.78
CA VAL A 79 10.99 -9.90 -14.59
C VAL A 79 9.65 -9.61 -13.93
N PHE A 80 9.48 -9.96 -12.64
CA PHE A 80 8.23 -9.75 -11.89
C PHE A 80 7.76 -8.29 -11.90
N TYR A 81 8.66 -7.35 -11.63
CA TYR A 81 8.31 -5.93 -11.56
C TYR A 81 8.05 -5.33 -12.95
N HIS A 82 8.74 -5.80 -13.99
CA HIS A 82 8.49 -5.38 -15.37
C HIS A 82 7.14 -5.89 -15.89
N GLU A 83 6.77 -7.13 -15.57
CA GLU A 83 5.46 -7.67 -15.91
C GLU A 83 4.32 -6.89 -15.22
N LEU A 84 4.48 -6.56 -13.93
CA LEU A 84 3.53 -5.70 -13.21
C LEU A 84 3.44 -4.30 -13.83
N ALA A 85 4.57 -3.70 -14.21
CA ALA A 85 4.59 -2.40 -14.87
C ALA A 85 3.86 -2.44 -16.22
N ALA A 86 4.10 -3.48 -17.03
CA ALA A 86 3.46 -3.67 -18.33
C ALA A 86 1.94 -3.86 -18.21
N GLN A 87 1.49 -4.71 -17.29
CA GLN A 87 0.05 -4.91 -17.05
C GLN A 87 -0.62 -3.63 -16.53
N LYS A 88 0.04 -2.91 -15.63
CA LYS A 88 -0.49 -1.64 -15.11
C LYS A 88 -0.55 -0.58 -16.21
N LEU A 89 0.49 -0.46 -17.03
CA LEU A 89 0.51 0.43 -18.20
C LEU A 89 -0.69 0.15 -19.10
N ASN A 90 -0.90 -1.12 -19.46
CA ASN A 90 -2.05 -1.55 -20.25
C ASN A 90 -3.39 -1.19 -19.57
N SER A 91 -3.52 -1.37 -18.26
CA SER A 91 -4.76 -0.99 -17.55
C SER A 91 -5.04 0.51 -17.60
N VAL A 92 -4.02 1.36 -17.42
CA VAL A 92 -4.16 2.81 -17.35
C VAL A 92 -4.38 3.42 -18.73
N THR A 93 -3.81 2.84 -19.79
CA THR A 93 -4.03 3.34 -21.16
C THR A 93 -5.49 3.18 -21.60
N HIS A 94 -6.19 2.18 -21.08
CA HIS A 94 -7.61 1.92 -21.35
C HIS A 94 -8.58 2.75 -20.49
N TYR A 95 -8.08 3.50 -19.49
CA TYR A 95 -8.94 4.42 -18.75
C TYR A 95 -9.33 5.63 -19.59
N ASP A 96 -10.55 6.13 -19.37
CA ASP A 96 -11.05 7.36 -19.96
C ASP A 96 -10.51 8.60 -19.20
N TYR A 97 -9.18 8.72 -19.21
CA TYR A 97 -8.44 9.84 -18.63
C TYR A 97 -7.74 10.64 -19.73
N ALA A 98 -7.58 11.94 -19.50
CA ALA A 98 -6.69 12.76 -20.32
C ALA A 98 -5.25 12.23 -20.28
N GLY A 99 -4.48 12.45 -21.35
CA GLY A 99 -3.10 11.96 -21.46
C GLY A 99 -2.19 12.37 -20.30
N ALA A 100 -2.29 13.63 -19.86
CA ALA A 100 -1.54 14.13 -18.69
C ALA A 100 -1.92 13.42 -17.38
N ASP A 101 -3.20 13.09 -17.18
CA ASP A 101 -3.65 12.33 -16.02
C ASP A 101 -3.17 10.88 -16.06
N LYS A 102 -3.15 10.24 -17.23
CA LYS A 102 -2.56 8.91 -17.42
C LYS A 102 -1.09 8.91 -17.00
N LEU A 103 -0.30 9.88 -17.46
CA LEU A 103 1.11 10.00 -17.09
C LEU A 103 1.31 10.22 -15.59
N ARG A 104 0.46 11.03 -14.94
CA ARG A 104 0.51 11.25 -13.49
C ARG A 104 0.22 9.96 -12.72
N VAL A 105 -0.80 9.21 -13.13
CA VAL A 105 -1.16 7.91 -12.54
C VAL A 105 -0.04 6.88 -12.74
N LEU A 106 0.52 6.79 -13.93
CA LEU A 106 1.67 5.92 -14.23
C LEU A 106 2.90 6.28 -13.41
N SER A 107 3.20 7.57 -13.24
CA SER A 107 4.30 8.04 -12.40
C SER A 107 4.11 7.61 -10.93
N TYR A 108 2.90 7.72 -10.39
CA TYR A 108 2.57 7.23 -9.05
C TYR A 108 2.79 5.71 -8.91
N PHE A 109 2.29 4.93 -9.86
CA PHE A 109 2.44 3.48 -9.84
C PHE A 109 3.91 3.04 -10.01
N TYR A 110 4.67 3.71 -10.87
CA TYR A 110 6.10 3.46 -11.02
C TYR A 110 6.87 3.75 -9.72
N LYS A 111 6.56 4.87 -9.04
CA LYS A 111 7.15 5.18 -7.72
C LYS A 111 6.83 4.10 -6.69
N THR A 112 5.62 3.55 -6.73
CA THR A 112 5.21 2.44 -5.85
C THR A 112 6.02 1.18 -6.14
N LEU A 113 6.15 0.78 -7.41
CA LEU A 113 6.97 -0.37 -7.82
C LEU A 113 8.43 -0.20 -7.43
N LEU A 114 9.03 0.96 -7.72
CA LEU A 114 10.41 1.25 -7.38
C LEU A 114 10.63 1.25 -5.85
N SER A 115 9.68 1.79 -5.10
CA SER A 115 9.76 1.79 -3.63
C SER A 115 9.73 0.38 -3.07
N ASP A 116 8.81 -0.45 -3.58
CA ASP A 116 8.72 -1.85 -3.19
C ASP A 116 9.97 -2.65 -3.59
N TYR A 117 10.46 -2.47 -4.81
CA TYR A 117 11.70 -3.07 -5.30
C TYR A 117 12.90 -2.73 -4.41
N LYS A 118 13.04 -1.47 -4.01
CA LYS A 118 14.09 -1.02 -3.08
C LYS A 118 13.97 -1.73 -1.74
N VAL A 119 12.78 -1.79 -1.15
CA VAL A 119 12.58 -2.50 0.12
C VAL A 119 12.91 -3.98 -0.05
N HIS A 120 12.39 -4.64 -1.08
CA HIS A 120 12.59 -6.06 -1.31
C HIS A 120 14.08 -6.44 -1.50
N THR A 121 14.82 -5.66 -2.29
CA THR A 121 16.21 -5.98 -2.62
C THR A 121 17.22 -5.52 -1.56
N LEU A 122 16.97 -4.38 -0.91
CA LEU A 122 17.94 -3.73 -0.02
C LEU A 122 17.65 -3.90 1.47
N ASN A 123 16.43 -4.28 1.87
CA ASN A 123 16.12 -4.45 3.29
C ASN A 123 16.73 -5.75 3.82
N LYS A 124 17.74 -5.61 4.70
CA LYS A 124 18.41 -6.74 5.36
C LYS A 124 18.13 -6.83 6.86
N GLU A 125 17.59 -5.78 7.45
CA GLU A 125 17.61 -5.63 8.92
C GLU A 125 16.31 -5.11 9.52
N TYR A 126 15.29 -4.74 8.73
CA TYR A 126 14.14 -4.03 9.25
C TYR A 126 12.81 -4.72 8.96
N ILE A 127 11.83 -4.45 9.81
CA ILE A 127 10.41 -4.58 9.46
C ILE A 127 9.97 -3.22 8.94
N VAL A 128 9.82 -3.12 7.62
CA VAL A 128 9.37 -1.90 6.94
C VAL A 128 7.86 -1.94 6.82
N VAL A 129 7.17 -0.92 7.32
CA VAL A 129 5.71 -0.88 7.37
C VAL A 129 5.16 0.29 6.55
N SER A 130 4.33 0.01 5.55
CA SER A 130 3.70 1.02 4.69
C SER A 130 2.17 1.00 4.78
N ASP A 131 1.56 2.19 4.66
CA ASP A 131 0.10 2.35 4.54
C ASP A 131 -0.40 2.26 3.09
N GLU A 132 0.52 2.32 2.14
CA GLU A 132 0.33 2.04 0.72
C GLU A 132 1.53 1.25 0.19
N GLY A 133 1.28 0.25 -0.65
CA GLY A 133 2.34 -0.62 -1.16
C GLY A 133 1.96 -1.34 -2.44
N LEU A 134 2.77 -2.32 -2.81
CA LEU A 134 2.61 -3.09 -4.04
C LEU A 134 1.29 -3.86 -4.05
N LEU A 135 0.98 -4.57 -2.96
CA LEU A 135 -0.17 -5.46 -2.86
C LEU A 135 -1.50 -4.68 -2.88
N HIS A 136 -1.49 -3.44 -2.37
CA HIS A 136 -2.67 -2.56 -2.46
C HIS A 136 -2.88 -2.03 -3.88
N ASN A 137 -1.82 -1.59 -4.55
CA ASN A 137 -1.91 -0.87 -5.82
C ASN A 137 -1.93 -1.79 -7.06
N PHE A 138 -1.40 -3.00 -6.93
CA PHE A 138 -1.25 -3.97 -8.03
C PHE A 138 -2.04 -5.27 -7.78
N GLY A 139 -3.04 -5.26 -6.89
CA GLY A 139 -3.77 -6.47 -6.52
C GLY A 139 -4.38 -7.21 -7.72
N ARG A 140 -4.89 -6.49 -8.73
CA ARG A 140 -5.43 -7.11 -9.95
C ARG A 140 -4.34 -7.78 -10.78
N GLU A 141 -3.25 -7.07 -11.03
CA GLU A 141 -2.12 -7.53 -11.84
C GLU A 141 -1.41 -8.71 -11.17
N ILE A 142 -1.26 -8.67 -9.85
CA ILE A 142 -0.70 -9.77 -9.06
C ILE A 142 -1.57 -11.03 -9.19
N ARG A 143 -2.90 -10.90 -9.06
CA ARG A 143 -3.82 -12.04 -9.28
C ARG A 143 -3.64 -12.64 -10.67
N GLN A 144 -3.56 -11.80 -11.71
CA GLN A 144 -3.35 -12.26 -13.08
C GLN A 144 -2.02 -13.00 -13.24
N LEU A 145 -0.92 -12.50 -12.66
CA LEU A 145 0.37 -13.18 -12.70
C LEU A 145 0.35 -14.53 -11.97
N MET A 146 -0.27 -14.58 -10.80
CA MET A 146 -0.35 -15.80 -10.01
C MET A 146 -1.18 -16.89 -10.70
N HIS A 147 -2.25 -16.53 -11.41
CA HIS A 147 -3.01 -17.50 -12.21
C HIS A 147 -2.23 -18.05 -13.42
N ASN A 148 -1.33 -17.24 -13.99
CA ASN A 148 -0.64 -17.61 -15.23
C ASN A 148 0.68 -18.37 -14.99
N ARG A 149 1.31 -18.26 -13.80
CA ARG A 149 2.63 -18.85 -13.52
C ARG A 149 2.81 -19.22 -12.04
N ASN A 150 2.67 -20.50 -11.71
CA ASN A 150 2.74 -20.98 -10.33
C ASN A 150 4.12 -20.84 -9.66
N GLU A 151 5.24 -20.91 -10.39
CA GLU A 151 6.57 -21.01 -9.76
C GLU A 151 7.43 -19.74 -9.81
N LEU A 152 7.31 -18.92 -10.87
CA LEU A 152 8.26 -17.83 -11.19
C LEU A 152 8.24 -16.64 -10.22
N HIS A 153 7.33 -16.61 -9.25
CA HIS A 153 7.08 -15.42 -8.43
C HIS A 153 7.14 -15.66 -6.92
N SER A 154 7.33 -16.90 -6.46
CA SER A 154 7.33 -17.24 -5.02
C SER A 154 8.37 -16.43 -4.22
N ASP A 155 9.56 -16.22 -4.80
CA ASP A 155 10.61 -15.42 -4.19
C ASP A 155 10.23 -13.96 -3.94
N ASN A 156 9.41 -13.37 -4.83
CA ASN A 156 8.96 -11.98 -4.68
C ASN A 156 7.99 -11.82 -3.50
N PHE A 157 7.37 -12.90 -3.03
CA PHE A 157 6.47 -12.91 -1.87
C PHE A 157 7.16 -13.32 -0.56
N LYS A 158 8.41 -13.80 -0.61
CA LYS A 158 9.19 -14.09 0.60
C LYS A 158 9.32 -12.85 1.48
N ASN A 159 9.24 -13.06 2.79
CA ASN A 159 9.37 -12.00 3.80
C ASN A 159 8.34 -10.87 3.65
N ARG A 160 7.14 -11.17 3.12
CA ARG A 160 6.02 -10.22 3.09
C ARG A 160 5.01 -10.55 4.17
N ALA A 161 4.39 -9.49 4.68
CA ALA A 161 3.21 -9.58 5.51
C ALA A 161 2.18 -8.52 5.11
N VAL A 162 0.92 -8.81 5.40
CA VAL A 162 -0.21 -7.94 5.08
C VAL A 162 -1.06 -7.73 6.31
N ILE A 163 -1.43 -6.48 6.56
CA ILE A 163 -2.48 -6.12 7.51
C ILE A 163 -3.72 -5.76 6.68
N PHE A 164 -4.61 -6.75 6.52
CA PHE A 164 -5.85 -6.60 5.77
C PHE A 164 -6.91 -5.92 6.65
N CYS A 165 -7.22 -4.67 6.33
CA CYS A 165 -8.27 -3.90 6.98
C CYS A 165 -9.62 -4.22 6.34
N ASN A 166 -10.55 -4.71 7.15
CA ASN A 166 -11.91 -5.06 6.78
C ASN A 166 -12.93 -4.24 7.59
N SER A 167 -14.16 -4.11 7.08
CA SER A 167 -15.28 -3.41 7.70
C SER A 167 -16.57 -3.78 6.97
N SER A 168 -17.74 -3.53 7.58
CA SER A 168 -19.02 -3.64 6.86
C SER A 168 -19.08 -2.69 5.65
N ALA A 169 -19.78 -3.11 4.59
CA ALA A 169 -19.92 -2.34 3.36
C ALA A 169 -20.59 -0.97 3.60
N GLU A 170 -21.58 -0.92 4.49
CA GLU A 170 -22.29 0.29 4.92
C GLU A 170 -21.36 1.28 5.58
N ARG A 171 -20.46 0.80 6.46
CA ARG A 171 -19.48 1.67 7.11
C ARG A 171 -18.48 2.21 6.10
N VAL A 172 -18.00 1.38 5.16
CA VAL A 172 -17.11 1.85 4.09
C VAL A 172 -17.80 2.90 3.22
N ALA A 173 -19.04 2.66 2.79
CA ALA A 173 -19.84 3.60 2.01
C ALA A 173 -20.06 4.93 2.75
N LYS A 174 -20.42 4.89 4.04
CA LYS A 174 -20.53 6.10 4.90
C LYS A 174 -19.21 6.88 4.96
N GLN A 175 -18.06 6.20 5.08
CA GLN A 175 -16.76 6.87 5.11
C GLN A 175 -16.37 7.49 3.77
N ILE A 176 -16.75 6.85 2.66
CA ILE A 176 -16.54 7.42 1.31
C ILE A 176 -17.31 8.73 1.17
N LEU A 177 -18.61 8.73 1.50
CA LEU A 177 -19.46 9.92 1.43
C LEU A 177 -18.99 11.01 2.40
N LYS A 178 -18.65 10.64 3.64
CA LYS A 178 -18.10 11.58 4.61
C LYS A 178 -16.83 12.27 4.10
N ARG A 179 -15.90 11.50 3.52
CA ARG A 179 -14.66 12.05 2.96
C ARG A 179 -14.94 13.00 1.78
N GLU A 180 -15.90 12.67 0.93
CA GLU A 180 -16.33 13.56 -0.16
C GLU A 180 -16.86 14.88 0.40
N GLN A 181 -17.72 14.85 1.42
CA GLN A 181 -18.24 16.04 2.08
C GLN A 181 -17.13 16.89 2.73
N GLU A 182 -16.15 16.25 3.37
CA GLU A 182 -15.06 16.96 4.09
C GLU A 182 -13.98 17.53 3.16
N THR A 183 -13.70 16.86 2.03
CA THR A 183 -12.53 17.18 1.20
C THR A 183 -12.86 17.60 -0.22
N ASN A 184 -14.12 17.47 -0.63
CA ASN A 184 -14.56 17.58 -2.02
C ASN A 184 -13.77 16.66 -2.98
N ARG A 185 -13.29 15.52 -2.47
CA ARG A 185 -12.54 14.52 -3.23
C ARG A 185 -13.22 13.16 -3.14
N ILE A 186 -13.53 12.60 -4.30
CA ILE A 186 -14.07 11.25 -4.45
C ILE A 186 -13.29 10.50 -5.54
N LEU A 187 -13.20 9.17 -5.40
CA LEU A 187 -12.60 8.35 -6.45
C LEU A 187 -13.54 8.28 -7.66
N PRO A 188 -13.03 8.25 -8.90
CA PRO A 188 -13.87 8.18 -10.10
C PRO A 188 -14.93 7.08 -10.04
N GLN A 189 -14.56 5.88 -9.56
CA GLN A 189 -15.47 4.73 -9.45
C GLN A 189 -16.60 4.90 -8.40
N HIS A 190 -16.53 5.91 -7.54
CA HIS A 190 -17.54 6.19 -6.52
C HIS A 190 -18.42 7.41 -6.87
N LYS A 191 -18.03 8.18 -7.90
CA LYS A 191 -18.72 9.41 -8.28
C LYS A 191 -20.14 9.13 -8.74
N ASN A 192 -21.09 9.99 -8.36
CA ASN A 192 -22.51 9.92 -8.71
C ASN A 192 -23.23 8.63 -8.28
N LYS A 193 -22.66 7.86 -7.34
CA LYS A 193 -23.32 6.68 -6.78
C LYS A 193 -24.13 7.06 -5.55
N SER A 194 -25.36 6.55 -5.47
CA SER A 194 -26.16 6.56 -4.25
C SER A 194 -25.50 5.73 -3.15
N PHE A 195 -25.99 5.89 -1.92
CA PHE A 195 -25.50 5.11 -0.78
C PHE A 195 -25.65 3.60 -1.04
N ASP A 196 -26.80 3.15 -1.54
CA ASP A 196 -27.07 1.73 -1.79
C ASP A 196 -26.17 1.16 -2.91
N GLU A 197 -25.92 1.93 -3.96
CA GLU A 197 -24.97 1.55 -5.01
C GLU A 197 -23.53 1.45 -4.49
N LEU A 198 -23.14 2.33 -3.56
CA LEU A 198 -21.84 2.24 -2.90
C LEU A 198 -21.77 0.99 -2.01
N VAL A 199 -22.82 0.69 -1.25
CA VAL A 199 -22.88 -0.52 -0.42
C VAL A 199 -22.74 -1.78 -1.28
N ALA A 200 -23.51 -1.89 -2.36
CA ALA A 200 -23.41 -3.02 -3.30
C ALA A 200 -22.00 -3.15 -3.91
N LEU A 201 -21.40 -2.03 -4.33
CA LEU A 201 -20.03 -2.01 -4.85
C LEU A 201 -19.02 -2.49 -3.79
N GLN A 202 -19.16 -2.05 -2.54
CA GLN A 202 -18.24 -2.44 -1.47
C GLN A 202 -18.41 -3.91 -1.06
N HIS A 203 -19.61 -4.49 -1.13
CA HIS A 203 -19.78 -5.94 -0.91
C HIS A 203 -18.95 -6.76 -1.89
N THR A 204 -19.00 -6.43 -3.17
CA THR A 204 -18.19 -7.09 -4.20
C THR A 204 -16.70 -6.90 -3.93
N ALA A 205 -16.28 -5.64 -3.71
CA ALA A 205 -14.87 -5.34 -3.48
C ALA A 205 -14.31 -6.02 -2.22
N LEU A 206 -15.06 -6.07 -1.12
CA LEU A 206 -14.64 -6.74 0.12
C LEU A 206 -14.47 -8.24 -0.08
N ARG A 207 -15.39 -8.88 -0.83
CA ARG A 207 -15.27 -10.30 -1.20
C ARG A 207 -14.03 -10.56 -2.04
N GLU A 208 -13.82 -9.78 -3.09
CA GLU A 208 -12.64 -9.90 -3.96
C GLU A 208 -11.33 -9.70 -3.19
N TYR A 209 -11.30 -8.78 -2.22
CA TYR A 209 -10.14 -8.59 -1.34
C TYR A 209 -9.93 -9.78 -0.41
N ALA A 210 -10.99 -10.34 0.17
CA ALA A 210 -10.88 -11.52 1.03
C ALA A 210 -10.31 -12.72 0.26
N ASP A 211 -10.80 -12.96 -0.97
CA ASP A 211 -10.29 -14.02 -1.84
C ASP A 211 -8.84 -13.75 -2.26
N TYR A 212 -8.50 -12.50 -2.56
CA TYR A 212 -7.13 -12.08 -2.84
C TYR A 212 -6.19 -12.34 -1.64
N MET A 213 -6.63 -12.06 -0.41
CA MET A 213 -5.83 -12.31 0.78
C MET A 213 -5.59 -13.80 1.03
N LYS A 214 -6.59 -14.66 0.78
CA LYS A 214 -6.43 -16.13 0.87
C LYS A 214 -5.37 -16.61 -0.13
N MET A 215 -5.48 -16.16 -1.37
CA MET A 215 -4.52 -16.50 -2.43
C MET A 215 -3.09 -16.02 -2.09
N LEU A 216 -2.93 -14.85 -1.45
CA LEU A 216 -1.61 -14.42 -0.95
C LEU A 216 -1.10 -15.29 0.21
N ALA A 217 -1.99 -15.72 1.12
CA ALA A 217 -1.59 -16.58 2.23
C ALA A 217 -1.05 -17.93 1.73
N GLU A 218 -1.60 -18.47 0.64
CA GLU A 218 -1.15 -19.70 -0.01
C GLU A 218 0.28 -19.59 -0.58
N THR A 219 0.79 -18.39 -0.87
CA THR A 219 2.19 -18.18 -1.29
C THR A 219 3.16 -17.95 -0.14
N GLY A 220 2.69 -18.09 1.11
CA GLY A 220 3.48 -17.88 2.31
C GLY A 220 3.52 -16.43 2.80
N VAL A 221 2.75 -15.52 2.19
CA VAL A 221 2.56 -14.17 2.75
C VAL A 221 1.82 -14.27 4.08
N LYS A 222 2.35 -13.67 5.12
CA LYS A 222 1.68 -13.65 6.43
C LYS A 222 0.54 -12.64 6.41
N VAL A 223 -0.69 -13.06 6.66
CA VAL A 223 -1.87 -12.18 6.65
C VAL A 223 -2.43 -12.01 8.06
N LEU A 224 -2.61 -10.77 8.50
CA LEU A 224 -3.41 -10.39 9.65
C LEU A 224 -4.67 -9.67 9.18
N GLU A 225 -5.84 -10.24 9.45
CA GLU A 225 -7.10 -9.55 9.25
C GLU A 225 -7.46 -8.69 10.47
N ILE A 226 -7.85 -7.44 10.21
CA ILE A 226 -8.30 -6.47 11.22
C ILE A 226 -9.70 -6.00 10.86
N ASN A 227 -10.63 -6.14 11.80
CA ASN A 227 -11.94 -5.52 11.69
C ASN A 227 -11.91 -4.08 12.24
N ASN A 228 -12.09 -3.09 11.35
CA ASN A 228 -12.06 -1.68 11.71
C ASN A 228 -13.31 -1.21 12.49
N THR A 229 -14.24 -2.11 12.82
CA THR A 229 -15.31 -1.85 13.81
C THR A 229 -14.86 -2.13 15.24
N ASP A 230 -13.81 -2.92 15.45
CA ASP A 230 -13.27 -3.18 16.79
C ASP A 230 -12.72 -1.89 17.41
N ALA A 231 -12.61 -1.87 18.75
CA ALA A 231 -12.01 -0.76 19.47
C ALA A 231 -10.58 -0.49 18.96
N PRO A 232 -10.19 0.79 18.71
CA PRO A 232 -8.87 1.13 18.17
C PRO A 232 -7.69 0.54 18.95
N ASP A 233 -7.80 0.49 20.28
CA ASP A 233 -6.76 -0.08 21.16
C ASP A 233 -6.61 -1.60 20.95
N ASN A 234 -7.72 -2.32 20.69
CA ASN A 234 -7.68 -3.75 20.40
C ASN A 234 -6.99 -4.01 19.07
N ASN A 235 -7.32 -3.24 18.03
CA ASN A 235 -6.67 -3.35 16.73
C ASN A 235 -5.18 -3.01 16.80
N SER A 236 -4.83 -1.97 17.55
CA SER A 236 -3.44 -1.60 17.80
C SER A 236 -2.69 -2.74 18.50
N LYS A 237 -3.25 -3.33 19.55
CA LYS A 237 -2.65 -4.51 20.22
C LYS A 237 -2.45 -5.68 19.26
N LYS A 238 -3.47 -6.05 18.47
CA LYS A 238 -3.39 -7.13 17.47
C LYS A 238 -2.25 -6.88 16.47
N ILE A 239 -2.16 -5.67 15.92
CA ILE A 239 -1.11 -5.28 14.98
C ILE A 239 0.26 -5.33 15.62
N HIS A 240 0.44 -4.79 16.83
CA HIS A 240 1.74 -4.82 17.51
C HIS A 240 2.19 -6.26 17.82
N THR A 241 1.27 -7.11 18.27
CA THR A 241 1.55 -8.55 18.50
C THR A 241 1.97 -9.24 17.21
N PHE A 242 1.22 -9.03 16.13
CA PHE A 242 1.55 -9.58 14.81
C PHE A 242 2.93 -9.13 14.34
N LEU A 243 3.22 -7.83 14.35
CA LEU A 243 4.52 -7.29 13.94
C LEU A 243 5.68 -7.80 14.81
N ASN A 244 5.47 -8.05 16.10
CA ASN A 244 6.48 -8.65 16.96
C ASN A 244 6.71 -10.13 16.65
N SER A 245 5.66 -10.87 16.27
CA SER A 245 5.80 -12.28 15.84
C SER A 245 6.60 -12.47 14.55
N LEU A 246 6.79 -11.40 13.77
CA LEU A 246 7.63 -11.41 12.56
C LEU A 246 9.14 -11.38 12.87
N LYS A 247 9.54 -11.01 14.10
CA LYS A 247 10.94 -10.93 14.51
C LYS A 247 11.53 -12.31 14.86
N SER A 248 10.68 -13.23 15.31
CA SER A 248 11.01 -14.61 15.69
C SER A 248 11.19 -15.51 14.48
#